data_AF-A0A8R7V8X6-F1
#
_entry.id   AF-A0A8R7V8X6-F1
#
_cell.length_a   1.000
_cell.length_b   1.000
_cell.length_c   1.000
_cell.angle_alpha   90.00
_cell.angle_beta   90.00
_cell.angle_gamma   90.00
#
_symmetry.space_group_name_H-M   'P 1'
#
loop_
_entity.id
_entity.type
_entity.pdbx_description
1 polymer ?
#
loop_
_entity_poly.entity_id
_entity_poly.type
_entity_poly.pdbx_seq_one_letter_code
_entity_poly.pdbx_strand_id
1 'polypeptide(L)'
;MAVMGSGTWRKAYGALKDSTKVGLANFNSEYKDLDIAIVKATNHMECPPKERHFRRIMFANSANRPRADVAYSICTLARRLSKTKNWIVALKTLIVIHRLLREGDGSFKDDFLSYSYRGNILQLPNFRDDSSPLAWDSSAWVRLYAFYLHERVECFGVLKYDVEADRLVKLPQASGKAHSRTRTLPCEDLLDQLPALQKLLQRLISCQPEGTACTNHLVQYALALVLKESFKIYCSINDGIINLVDMYFDMAKMDAIKALEIYKRAGQQAEKLSAYYDYCKNLELAKTFQFPTLSHLLHSLQLWKSTSEKHPVSASRERV
;
A
#
# COMPACT_ATOMS: atom_id res chain seq x y z
N MET A 1 43.31 17.04 14.04
CA MET A 1 42.76 15.83 13.38
C MET A 1 41.25 15.93 13.42
N ALA A 2 40.61 16.18 12.27
CA ALA A 2 39.17 16.41 12.20
C ALA A 2 38.39 15.15 12.58
N VAL A 3 37.44 15.27 13.50
CA VAL A 3 36.45 14.24 13.82
C VAL A 3 35.59 14.04 12.58
N MET A 4 35.98 13.10 11.74
CA MET A 4 35.22 12.66 10.59
C MET A 4 33.96 11.98 11.13
N GLY A 5 32.83 12.69 11.08
CA GLY A 5 31.58 12.29 11.74
C GLY A 5 31.15 10.88 11.36
N SER A 6 30.65 10.12 12.33
CA SER A 6 30.19 8.73 12.22
C SER A 6 29.24 8.48 11.02
N GLY A 7 28.48 9.49 10.60
CA GLY A 7 27.63 9.45 9.41
C GLY A 7 28.40 9.34 8.07
N THR A 8 29.56 9.98 7.95
CA THR A 8 30.39 9.95 6.72
C THR A 8 31.03 8.58 6.53
N TRP A 9 31.54 7.98 7.61
CA TRP A 9 32.10 6.63 7.60
C TRP A 9 31.07 5.56 7.23
N ARG A 10 29.83 5.66 7.74
CA ARG A 10 28.77 4.71 7.40
C ARG A 10 28.33 4.83 5.94
N LYS A 11 28.22 6.05 5.40
CA LYS A 11 27.96 6.27 3.97
C LYS A 11 29.08 5.69 3.11
N ALA A 12 30.33 5.92 3.49
CA ALA A 12 31.50 5.37 2.79
C ALA A 12 31.54 3.83 2.84
N TYR A 13 31.28 3.23 4.01
CA TYR A 13 31.19 1.78 4.17
C TYR A 13 30.03 1.17 3.36
N GLY A 14 28.87 1.83 3.38
CA GLY A 14 27.72 1.45 2.56
C GLY A 14 28.05 1.50 1.07
N ALA A 15 28.71 2.56 0.61
CA ALA A 15 29.17 2.70 -0.77
C ALA A 15 30.20 1.63 -1.15
N LEU A 16 31.15 1.31 -0.27
CA LEU A 16 32.10 0.21 -0.47
C LEU A 16 31.35 -1.12 -0.63
N LYS A 17 30.41 -1.42 0.28
CA LYS A 17 29.60 -2.64 0.24
C LYS A 17 28.77 -2.74 -1.05
N ASP A 18 28.17 -1.63 -1.49
CA ASP A 18 27.44 -1.60 -2.75
C ASP A 18 28.38 -1.80 -3.95
N SER A 19 29.57 -1.20 -3.93
CA SER A 19 30.61 -1.38 -4.96
C SER A 19 31.09 -2.83 -5.05
N THR A 20 31.42 -3.45 -3.91
CA THR A 20 31.82 -4.86 -3.83
C THR A 20 30.71 -5.78 -4.34
N LYS A 21 29.45 -5.53 -3.98
CA LYS A 21 28.31 -6.32 -4.48
C LYS A 21 28.13 -6.18 -5.99
N VAL A 22 28.28 -4.98 -6.55
CA VAL A 22 28.25 -4.75 -8.00
C VAL A 22 29.42 -5.46 -8.68
N GLY A 23 30.62 -5.38 -8.10
CA GLY A 23 31.80 -6.11 -8.56
C GLY A 23 31.56 -7.62 -8.59
N LEU A 24 31.00 -8.20 -7.52
CA LEU A 24 30.70 -9.63 -7.43
C LEU A 24 29.65 -10.07 -8.46
N ALA A 25 28.59 -9.27 -8.67
CA ALA A 25 27.59 -9.54 -9.70
C ALA A 25 28.18 -9.53 -11.12
N ASN A 26 29.28 -8.79 -11.35
CA ASN A 26 29.95 -8.76 -12.64
C ASN A 26 30.66 -10.09 -12.99
N PHE A 27 31.00 -10.92 -12.00
CA PHE A 27 31.63 -12.22 -12.18
C PHE A 27 30.56 -13.32 -12.35
N ASN A 28 30.16 -13.52 -13.62
CA ASN A 28 29.49 -14.74 -14.10
C ASN A 28 28.13 -15.13 -13.46
N SER A 29 27.22 -14.17 -13.29
CA SER A 29 25.80 -14.44 -13.02
C SER A 29 24.98 -14.24 -14.30
N GLU A 30 24.12 -15.21 -14.65
CA GLU A 30 23.09 -15.07 -15.70
C GLU A 30 22.18 -13.84 -15.45
N TYR A 31 22.06 -13.44 -14.18
CA TYR A 31 21.23 -12.33 -13.71
C TYR A 31 22.02 -11.05 -13.37
N LYS A 32 23.29 -10.95 -13.79
CA LYS A 32 24.22 -9.84 -13.48
C LYS A 32 23.58 -8.45 -13.57
N ASP A 33 22.92 -8.13 -14.68
CA ASP A 33 22.36 -6.79 -14.90
C ASP A 33 21.22 -6.48 -13.93
N LEU A 34 20.39 -7.48 -13.61
CA LEU A 34 19.30 -7.36 -12.66
C LEU A 34 19.84 -7.17 -11.24
N ASP A 35 20.84 -7.96 -10.85
CA ASP A 35 21.51 -7.83 -9.55
C ASP A 35 22.11 -6.43 -9.37
N ILE A 36 22.82 -5.93 -10.38
CA ILE A 36 23.41 -4.59 -10.37
C ILE A 36 22.31 -3.52 -10.28
N ALA A 37 21.22 -3.67 -11.03
CA ALA A 37 20.11 -2.74 -10.98
C ALA A 37 19.45 -2.72 -9.60
N ILE A 38 19.18 -3.89 -9.00
CA ILE A 38 18.63 -4.01 -7.65
C ILE A 38 19.57 -3.34 -6.65
N VAL A 39 20.87 -3.67 -6.65
CA VAL A 39 21.85 -3.07 -5.73
C VAL A 39 21.90 -1.55 -5.86
N LYS A 40 21.93 -1.02 -7.09
CA LYS A 40 21.99 0.43 -7.31
C LYS A 40 20.67 1.13 -6.96
N ALA A 41 19.51 0.51 -7.21
CA ALA A 41 18.21 1.07 -6.85
C ALA A 41 18.01 1.17 -5.34
N THR A 42 18.65 0.27 -4.58
CA THR A 42 18.43 0.10 -3.13
C THR A 42 19.71 0.32 -2.32
N ASN A 43 20.65 1.10 -2.86
CA ASN A 43 21.92 1.45 -2.21
C ASN A 43 21.72 2.30 -0.94
N HIS A 44 22.79 2.51 -0.18
CA HIS A 44 22.75 3.23 1.11
C HIS A 44 22.59 4.75 0.98
N MET A 45 22.42 5.28 -0.23
CA MET A 45 22.21 6.72 -0.44
C MET A 45 20.77 7.09 -0.08
N GLU A 46 20.63 8.10 0.78
CA GLU A 46 19.36 8.64 1.26
C GLU A 46 18.67 9.51 0.20
N CYS A 47 18.31 8.88 -0.91
CA CYS A 47 17.56 9.47 -2.00
C CYS A 47 16.70 8.39 -2.66
N PRO A 48 15.59 8.78 -3.32
CA PRO A 48 14.74 7.85 -4.03
C PRO A 48 15.50 6.98 -5.04
N PRO A 49 15.08 5.73 -5.29
CA PRO A 49 15.67 4.89 -6.32
C PRO A 49 15.74 5.61 -7.67
N LYS A 50 16.94 5.66 -8.28
CA LYS A 50 17.10 6.31 -9.59
C LYS A 50 16.30 5.57 -10.65
N GLU A 51 15.59 6.34 -11.47
CA GLU A 51 14.64 5.83 -12.46
C GLU A 51 15.26 4.82 -13.43
N ARG A 52 16.48 5.07 -13.92
CA ARG A 52 17.19 4.14 -14.81
C ARG A 52 17.35 2.72 -14.24
N HIS A 53 17.55 2.59 -12.92
CA HIS A 53 17.72 1.29 -12.28
C HIS A 53 16.36 0.63 -12.05
N PHE A 54 15.36 1.42 -11.64
CA PHE A 54 13.99 0.94 -11.52
C PHE A 54 13.46 0.40 -12.86
N ARG A 55 13.63 1.12 -13.98
CA ARG A 55 13.20 0.65 -15.32
C ARG A 55 13.81 -0.69 -15.70
N ARG A 56 15.07 -0.95 -15.35
CA ARG A 56 15.72 -2.25 -15.61
C ARG A 56 15.07 -3.37 -14.78
N ILE A 57 14.75 -3.09 -13.50
CA ILE A 57 14.04 -4.03 -12.63
C ILE A 57 12.62 -4.28 -13.16
N MET A 58 11.90 -3.23 -13.53
CA MET A 58 10.55 -3.32 -14.09
C MET A 58 10.53 -4.15 -15.38
N PHE A 59 11.48 -3.93 -16.29
CA PHE A 59 11.62 -4.74 -17.50
C PHE A 59 11.81 -6.23 -17.19
N ALA A 60 12.62 -6.56 -16.17
CA ALA A 60 12.84 -7.95 -15.75
C ALA A 60 11.61 -8.61 -15.11
N ASN A 61 10.62 -7.81 -14.71
CA ASN A 61 9.35 -8.26 -14.13
C ASN A 61 8.17 -8.13 -15.11
N SER A 62 8.42 -7.90 -16.39
CA SER A 62 7.35 -7.74 -17.39
C SER A 62 6.67 -9.06 -17.75
N ALA A 63 5.45 -8.98 -18.28
CA ALA A 63 4.63 -10.14 -18.66
C ALA A 63 5.32 -11.04 -19.70
N ASN A 64 6.23 -10.48 -20.52
CA ASN A 64 6.94 -11.22 -21.57
C ASN A 64 8.22 -11.92 -21.09
N ARG A 65 8.58 -11.82 -19.80
CA ARG A 65 9.77 -12.49 -19.25
C ARG A 65 9.47 -13.93 -18.81
N PRO A 66 10.46 -14.83 -18.81
CA PRO A 66 10.33 -16.14 -18.19
C PRO A 66 9.92 -15.99 -16.72
N ARG A 67 8.97 -16.82 -16.24
CA ARG A 67 8.53 -16.74 -14.83
C ARG A 67 9.64 -17.05 -13.82
N ALA A 68 10.64 -17.83 -14.23
CA ALA A 68 11.86 -18.04 -13.43
C ALA A 68 12.63 -16.74 -13.17
N ASP A 69 12.74 -15.84 -14.17
CA ASP A 69 13.40 -14.53 -14.01
C ASP A 69 12.63 -13.64 -13.02
N VAL A 70 11.30 -13.63 -13.13
CA VAL A 70 10.43 -12.86 -12.22
C VAL A 70 10.56 -13.40 -10.80
N ALA A 71 10.49 -14.73 -10.62
CA ALA A 71 10.69 -15.38 -9.33
C ALA A 71 12.08 -15.07 -8.74
N TYR A 72 13.13 -15.07 -9.58
CA TYR A 72 14.48 -14.68 -9.18
C TYR A 72 14.52 -13.22 -8.69
N SER A 73 13.87 -12.30 -9.42
CA SER A 73 13.78 -10.89 -9.06
C SER A 73 13.12 -10.70 -7.69
N ILE A 74 11.95 -11.32 -7.49
CA ILE A 74 11.20 -11.29 -6.22
C ILE A 74 12.05 -11.86 -5.09
N CYS A 75 12.67 -13.03 -5.29
CA CYS A 75 13.54 -13.66 -4.31
C CYS A 75 14.73 -12.78 -3.94
N THR A 76 15.34 -12.10 -4.92
CA THR A 76 16.48 -11.21 -4.68
C THR A 76 16.09 -9.95 -3.91
N LEU A 77 14.93 -9.35 -4.21
CA LEU A 77 14.37 -8.24 -3.42
C LEU A 77 14.04 -8.69 -1.98
N ALA A 78 13.39 -9.84 -1.82
CA ALA A 78 13.06 -10.41 -0.51
C ALA A 78 14.31 -10.70 0.33
N ARG A 79 15.34 -11.29 -0.29
CA ARG A 79 16.64 -11.54 0.34
C ARG A 79 17.35 -10.25 0.72
N ARG A 80 17.23 -9.20 -0.09
CA ARG A 80 17.82 -7.90 0.24
C ARG A 80 17.14 -7.26 1.45
N LEU A 81 15.81 -7.34 1.51
CA LEU A 81 15.02 -6.82 2.63
C LEU A 81 15.29 -7.57 3.93
N SER A 82 15.31 -8.90 3.91
CA SER A 82 15.55 -9.73 5.09
C SER A 82 16.97 -9.64 5.66
N LYS A 83 17.98 -9.40 4.83
CA LYS A 83 19.39 -9.35 5.27
C LYS A 83 19.88 -7.96 5.68
N THR A 84 19.13 -6.89 5.39
CA THR A 84 19.58 -5.54 5.74
C THR A 84 19.17 -5.17 7.16
N LYS A 85 20.08 -4.50 7.89
CA LYS A 85 19.77 -3.79 9.14
C LYS A 85 19.75 -2.27 8.94
N ASN A 86 19.95 -1.81 7.71
CA ASN A 86 19.99 -0.39 7.37
C ASN A 86 18.62 0.09 6.89
N TRP A 87 18.06 1.10 7.54
CA TRP A 87 16.71 1.60 7.24
C TRP A 87 16.59 2.16 5.82
N ILE A 88 17.62 2.80 5.27
CA ILE A 88 17.62 3.36 3.91
C ILE A 88 17.48 2.23 2.89
N VAL A 89 18.29 1.16 3.05
CA VAL A 89 18.24 0.00 2.15
C VAL A 89 16.89 -0.72 2.26
N ALA A 90 16.36 -0.89 3.47
CA ALA A 90 15.06 -1.53 3.69
C ALA A 90 13.95 -0.71 3.01
N LEU A 91 13.90 0.59 3.29
CA LEU A 91 12.93 1.51 2.72
C LEU A 91 12.99 1.53 1.19
N LYS A 92 14.18 1.66 0.61
CA LYS A 92 14.32 1.68 -0.86
C LYS A 92 13.93 0.36 -1.50
N THR A 93 14.15 -0.77 -0.81
CA THR A 93 13.68 -2.08 -1.28
C THR A 93 12.15 -2.14 -1.28
N LEU A 94 11.49 -1.65 -0.22
CA LEU A 94 10.02 -1.53 -0.16
C LEU A 94 9.48 -0.54 -1.20
N ILE A 95 10.16 0.58 -1.47
CA ILE A 95 9.80 1.51 -2.54
C ILE A 95 9.84 0.81 -3.91
N VAL A 96 10.89 0.04 -4.20
CA VAL A 96 10.97 -0.73 -5.46
C VAL A 96 9.81 -1.71 -5.57
N ILE A 97 9.49 -2.45 -4.51
CA ILE A 97 8.35 -3.38 -4.48
C ILE A 97 7.03 -2.64 -4.71
N HIS A 98 6.77 -1.54 -3.98
CA HIS A 98 5.57 -0.74 -4.14
C HIS A 98 5.43 -0.23 -5.58
N ARG A 99 6.51 0.32 -6.15
CA ARG A 99 6.48 0.79 -7.54
C ARG A 99 6.25 -0.35 -8.53
N LEU A 100 6.79 -1.56 -8.31
CA LEU A 100 6.47 -2.72 -9.16
C LEU A 100 4.99 -3.12 -9.05
N LEU A 101 4.42 -3.11 -7.84
CA LEU A 101 2.98 -3.36 -7.66
C LEU A 101 2.14 -2.30 -8.37
N ARG A 102 2.55 -1.03 -8.36
CA ARG A 102 1.76 0.08 -8.92
C ARG A 102 1.96 0.29 -10.42
N GLU A 103 3.19 0.22 -10.91
CA GLU A 103 3.59 0.61 -12.27
C GLU A 103 3.95 -0.60 -13.15
N GLY A 104 4.13 -1.79 -12.58
CA GLY A 104 4.45 -3.01 -13.31
C GLY A 104 3.23 -3.62 -14.01
N ASP A 105 3.50 -4.61 -14.87
CA ASP A 105 2.46 -5.39 -15.53
C ASP A 105 1.59 -6.14 -14.51
N GLY A 106 0.31 -6.33 -14.83
CA GLY A 106 -0.66 -7.00 -13.96
C GLY A 106 -0.17 -8.35 -13.43
N SER A 107 0.53 -9.14 -14.26
CA SER A 107 1.08 -10.45 -13.90
C SER A 107 2.05 -10.41 -12.71
N PHE A 108 2.77 -9.29 -12.49
CA PHE A 108 3.71 -9.20 -11.36
C PHE A 108 2.97 -9.28 -10.03
N LYS A 109 1.74 -8.77 -9.94
CA LYS A 109 0.95 -8.82 -8.70
C LYS A 109 0.61 -10.26 -8.33
N ASP A 110 0.21 -11.08 -9.31
CA ASP A 110 -0.09 -12.50 -9.12
C ASP A 110 1.16 -13.30 -8.74
N ASP A 111 2.29 -13.03 -9.42
CA ASP A 111 3.58 -13.65 -9.11
C ASP A 111 4.05 -13.29 -7.68
N PHE A 112 3.91 -12.02 -7.29
CA PHE A 112 4.28 -11.53 -5.97
C PHE A 112 3.35 -12.07 -4.87
N LEU A 113 2.04 -12.13 -5.12
CA LEU A 113 1.06 -12.74 -4.22
C LEU A 113 1.37 -14.23 -3.99
N SER A 114 1.62 -14.96 -5.06
CA SER A 114 1.99 -16.38 -5.00
C SER A 114 3.26 -16.61 -4.19
N TYR A 115 4.22 -15.70 -4.29
CA TYR A 115 5.43 -15.74 -3.48
C TYR A 115 5.16 -15.36 -2.01
N SER A 116 4.36 -14.32 -1.74
CA SER A 116 4.11 -13.85 -0.37
C SER A 116 3.43 -14.90 0.50
N TYR A 117 2.58 -15.75 -0.07
CA TYR A 117 2.00 -16.89 0.64
C TYR A 117 3.02 -17.97 1.04
N ARG A 118 4.18 -18.03 0.37
CA ARG A 118 5.25 -19.00 0.66
C ARG A 118 6.28 -18.46 1.64
N GLY A 119 6.37 -17.15 1.79
CA GLY A 119 7.28 -16.51 2.71
C GLY A 119 6.83 -15.10 3.00
N ASN A 120 6.62 -14.78 4.26
CA ASN A 120 6.17 -13.48 4.75
C ASN A 120 7.21 -12.36 4.46
N ILE A 121 7.42 -11.97 3.19
CA ILE A 121 8.48 -11.04 2.76
C ILE A 121 8.34 -9.67 3.43
N LEU A 122 7.10 -9.18 3.49
CA LEU A 122 6.77 -7.82 3.89
C LEU A 122 6.48 -7.69 5.39
N GLN A 123 6.58 -8.77 6.15
CA GLN A 123 6.43 -8.72 7.60
C GLN A 123 7.80 -8.50 8.25
N LEU A 124 7.98 -7.30 8.79
CA LEU A 124 9.24 -6.85 9.41
C LEU A 124 9.06 -6.48 10.89
N PRO A 125 8.42 -7.30 11.73
CA PRO A 125 8.01 -6.88 13.08
C PRO A 125 9.18 -6.42 13.96
N ASN A 126 10.36 -7.02 13.77
CA ASN A 126 11.56 -6.74 14.57
C ASN A 126 12.60 -5.90 13.81
N PHE A 127 12.26 -5.35 12.64
CA PHE A 127 13.21 -4.52 11.89
C PHE A 127 13.53 -3.23 12.65
N ARG A 128 14.82 -2.99 12.87
CA ARG A 128 15.32 -1.87 13.65
C ARG A 128 16.77 -1.54 13.29
N ASP A 129 17.03 -0.26 13.04
CA ASP A 129 18.35 0.33 12.83
C ASP A 129 18.67 1.28 13.99
N ASP A 130 19.47 0.81 14.94
CA ASP A 130 19.84 1.55 16.17
C ASP A 130 20.95 2.59 15.96
N SER A 131 21.27 2.94 14.71
CA SER A 131 22.48 3.75 14.44
C SER A 131 22.36 5.25 14.70
N SER A 132 21.14 5.76 14.79
CA SER A 132 20.85 7.16 15.15
C SER A 132 19.38 7.30 15.54
N PRO A 133 18.98 8.40 16.22
CA PRO A 133 17.57 8.69 16.46
C PRO A 133 16.74 8.72 15.17
N LEU A 134 17.28 9.27 14.07
CA LEU A 134 16.64 9.22 12.75
C LEU A 134 16.46 7.80 12.23
N ALA A 135 17.48 6.96 12.37
CA ALA A 135 17.39 5.57 11.95
C ALA A 135 16.35 4.79 12.76
N TRP A 136 16.21 5.12 14.05
CA TRP A 136 15.18 4.54 14.91
C TRP A 136 13.77 4.89 14.45
N ASP A 137 13.46 6.18 14.33
CA ASP A 137 12.13 6.66 13.93
C ASP A 137 11.81 6.19 12.51
N SER A 138 12.80 6.21 11.61
CA SER A 138 12.65 5.69 10.25
C SER A 138 12.43 4.18 10.23
N SER A 139 13.01 3.42 11.17
CA SER A 139 12.76 1.99 11.29
C SER A 139 11.33 1.70 11.73
N ALA A 140 10.78 2.51 12.65
CA ALA A 140 9.38 2.40 13.02
C ALA A 140 8.47 2.62 11.81
N TRP A 141 8.74 3.66 11.03
CA TRP A 141 7.98 3.94 9.82
C TRP A 141 8.15 2.87 8.72
N VAL A 142 9.35 2.32 8.55
CA VAL A 142 9.60 1.19 7.62
C VAL A 142 8.70 0.00 7.95
N ARG A 143 8.47 -0.32 9.23
CA ARG A 143 7.55 -1.40 9.63
C ARG A 143 6.11 -1.10 9.24
N LEU A 144 5.64 0.13 9.48
CA LEU A 144 4.28 0.57 9.10
C LEU A 144 4.08 0.48 7.58
N TYR A 145 5.06 0.97 6.82
CA TYR A 145 5.03 0.91 5.37
C TYR A 145 5.06 -0.53 4.83
N ALA A 146 5.84 -1.42 5.45
CA ALA A 146 5.86 -2.83 5.09
C ALA A 146 4.51 -3.52 5.38
N PHE A 147 3.87 -3.21 6.51
CA PHE A 147 2.51 -3.69 6.82
C PHE A 147 1.48 -3.19 5.82
N TYR A 148 1.57 -1.94 5.39
CA TYR A 148 0.71 -1.42 4.33
C TYR A 148 0.87 -2.20 3.02
N LEU A 149 2.11 -2.42 2.56
CA LEU A 149 2.34 -3.18 1.33
C LEU A 149 1.91 -4.64 1.45
N HIS A 150 2.07 -5.25 2.62
CA HIS A 150 1.56 -6.59 2.89
C HIS A 150 0.04 -6.62 2.74
N GLU A 151 -0.67 -5.70 3.40
CA GLU A 151 -2.13 -5.62 3.31
C GLU A 151 -2.60 -5.28 1.90
N ARG A 152 -1.84 -4.50 1.14
CA ARG A 152 -2.14 -4.21 -0.26
C ARG A 152 -2.15 -5.48 -1.11
N VAL A 153 -1.20 -6.38 -0.87
CA VAL A 153 -1.11 -7.67 -1.57
C VAL A 153 -2.22 -8.61 -1.13
N GLU A 154 -2.50 -8.70 0.17
CA GLU A 154 -3.62 -9.51 0.69
C GLU A 154 -4.98 -9.02 0.13
N CYS A 155 -5.18 -7.71 0.10
CA CYS A 155 -6.38 -7.10 -0.48
C CYS A 155 -6.51 -7.45 -1.97
N PHE A 156 -5.42 -7.37 -2.75
CA PHE A 156 -5.43 -7.84 -4.13
C PHE A 156 -5.80 -9.33 -4.23
N GLY A 157 -5.33 -10.17 -3.31
CA GLY A 157 -5.68 -11.58 -3.22
C GLY A 157 -7.18 -11.83 -3.00
N VAL A 158 -7.87 -10.96 -2.27
CA VAL A 158 -9.34 -11.03 -2.08
C VAL A 158 -10.08 -10.47 -3.29
N LEU A 159 -9.67 -9.30 -3.79
CA LEU A 159 -10.37 -8.59 -4.86
C LEU A 159 -10.21 -9.25 -6.23
N LYS A 160 -9.05 -9.90 -6.47
CA LYS A 160 -8.65 -10.42 -7.80
C LYS A 160 -8.52 -9.34 -8.89
N TYR A 161 -8.48 -8.08 -8.50
CA TYR A 161 -8.17 -6.94 -9.37
C TYR A 161 -7.48 -5.85 -8.56
N ASP A 162 -6.80 -4.94 -9.25
CA ASP A 162 -6.12 -3.81 -8.63
C ASP A 162 -6.99 -2.56 -8.65
N VAL A 163 -7.33 -2.06 -7.47
CA VAL A 163 -8.12 -0.83 -7.27
C VAL A 163 -7.49 0.37 -7.99
N GLU A 164 -6.15 0.42 -8.04
CA GLU A 164 -5.44 1.52 -8.70
C GLU A 164 -5.53 1.46 -10.23
N ALA A 165 -5.53 0.26 -10.81
CA ALA A 165 -5.62 0.06 -12.25
C ALA A 165 -7.07 0.00 -12.76
N ASP A 166 -8.05 -0.14 -11.85
CA ASP A 166 -9.45 -0.31 -12.19
C ASP A 166 -9.99 0.89 -12.96
N ARG A 167 -10.68 0.59 -14.07
CA ARG A 167 -11.34 1.60 -14.91
C ARG A 167 -12.72 1.83 -14.33
N LEU A 168 -13.03 3.09 -14.03
CA LEU A 168 -14.36 3.44 -13.55
C LEU A 168 -15.42 3.06 -14.60
N VAL A 169 -16.44 2.32 -14.16
CA VAL A 169 -17.57 1.85 -14.95
C VAL A 169 -18.60 2.98 -15.03
N LYS A 170 -19.01 3.37 -16.25
CA LYS A 170 -20.12 4.28 -16.45
C LYS A 170 -21.43 3.48 -16.44
N LEU A 171 -22.23 3.62 -15.39
CA LEU A 171 -23.55 2.99 -15.37
C LEU A 171 -24.56 3.82 -16.19
N PRO A 172 -25.37 3.18 -17.06
CA PRO A 172 -26.38 3.88 -17.85
C PRO A 172 -27.44 4.62 -17.03
N GLN A 173 -27.65 4.22 -15.76
CA GLN A 173 -28.74 4.70 -14.91
C GLN A 173 -28.30 5.66 -13.77
N ALA A 174 -27.01 6.01 -13.67
CA ALA A 174 -26.50 6.84 -12.58
C ALA A 174 -25.66 8.02 -13.08
N SER A 175 -26.27 9.21 -13.21
CA SER A 175 -25.64 10.55 -13.28
C SER A 175 -24.41 10.79 -14.19
N GLY A 176 -24.10 9.90 -15.15
CA GLY A 176 -22.91 10.00 -16.01
C GLY A 176 -21.56 9.92 -15.27
N LYS A 177 -21.56 9.75 -13.95
CA LYS A 177 -20.34 9.59 -13.14
C LYS A 177 -19.87 8.14 -13.23
N ALA A 178 -18.55 7.99 -13.34
CA ALA A 178 -17.93 6.69 -13.44
C ALA A 178 -17.68 6.15 -12.01
N HIS A 179 -18.05 4.90 -11.76
CA HIS A 179 -18.02 4.25 -10.45
C HIS A 179 -17.01 3.09 -10.43
N SER A 180 -16.50 2.75 -9.25
CA SER A 180 -15.69 1.54 -9.08
C SER A 180 -16.54 0.27 -9.19
N ARG A 181 -15.87 -0.87 -9.39
CA ARG A 181 -16.54 -2.19 -9.51
C ARG A 181 -17.40 -2.57 -8.33
N THR A 182 -17.09 -2.10 -7.13
CA THR A 182 -17.86 -2.38 -5.91
C THR A 182 -19.30 -1.86 -5.96
N ARG A 183 -19.60 -0.89 -6.85
CA ARG A 183 -20.96 -0.35 -7.05
C ARG A 183 -21.96 -1.39 -7.57
N THR A 184 -21.48 -2.48 -8.19
CA THR A 184 -22.33 -3.49 -8.86
C THR A 184 -22.01 -4.92 -8.44
N LEU A 185 -21.22 -5.13 -7.39
CA LEU A 185 -20.92 -6.47 -6.91
C LEU A 185 -22.16 -7.13 -6.29
N PRO A 186 -22.36 -8.44 -6.47
CA PRO A 186 -23.31 -9.22 -5.70
C PRO A 186 -23.05 -9.11 -4.19
N CYS A 187 -24.10 -9.33 -3.38
CA CYS A 187 -24.04 -9.19 -1.93
C CYS A 187 -22.90 -10.02 -1.29
N GLU A 188 -22.74 -11.29 -1.68
CA GLU A 188 -21.71 -12.18 -1.15
C GLU A 188 -20.30 -11.64 -1.40
N ASP A 189 -19.96 -11.36 -2.66
CA ASP A 189 -18.67 -10.78 -3.04
C ASP A 189 -18.41 -9.43 -2.35
N LEU A 190 -19.45 -8.60 -2.23
CA LEU A 190 -19.35 -7.29 -1.62
C LEU A 190 -19.05 -7.37 -0.12
N LEU A 191 -19.67 -8.32 0.59
CA LEU A 191 -19.45 -8.56 2.01
C LEU A 191 -18.04 -9.11 2.30
N ASP A 192 -17.39 -9.74 1.32
CA ASP A 192 -15.99 -10.19 1.44
C ASP A 192 -14.98 -9.09 1.04
N GLN A 193 -15.26 -8.34 -0.03
CA GLN A 193 -14.32 -7.35 -0.55
C GLN A 193 -14.29 -6.05 0.27
N LEU A 194 -15.42 -5.60 0.83
CA LEU A 194 -15.45 -4.37 1.63
C LEU A 194 -14.56 -4.45 2.87
N PRO A 195 -14.58 -5.53 3.69
CA PRO A 195 -13.66 -5.68 4.80
C PRO A 195 -12.18 -5.62 4.39
N ALA A 196 -11.80 -6.23 3.27
CA ALA A 196 -10.43 -6.19 2.76
C ALA A 196 -10.00 -4.76 2.38
N LEU A 197 -10.86 -4.03 1.67
CA LEU A 197 -10.65 -2.62 1.34
C LEU A 197 -10.55 -1.75 2.59
N GLN A 198 -11.43 -1.94 3.57
CA GLN A 198 -11.40 -1.20 4.83
C GLN A 198 -10.13 -1.48 5.62
N LYS A 199 -9.65 -2.72 5.66
CA LYS A 199 -8.39 -3.08 6.32
C LYS A 199 -7.19 -2.44 5.61
N LEU A 200 -7.18 -2.45 4.27
CA LEU A 200 -6.17 -1.74 3.48
C LEU A 200 -6.16 -0.23 3.79
N LEU A 201 -7.32 0.42 3.81
CA LEU A 201 -7.43 1.84 4.15
C LEU A 201 -6.95 2.12 5.59
N GLN A 202 -7.26 1.24 6.54
CA GLN A 202 -6.75 1.39 7.91
C GLN A 202 -5.22 1.32 7.95
N ARG A 203 -4.60 0.38 7.23
CA ARG A 203 -3.12 0.30 7.15
C ARG A 203 -2.51 1.52 6.46
N LEU A 204 -3.18 2.03 5.43
CA LEU A 204 -2.80 3.25 4.72
C LEU A 204 -2.74 4.44 5.69
N ILE A 205 -3.83 4.68 6.43
CA ILE A 205 -3.92 5.77 7.42
C ILE A 205 -2.87 5.60 8.52
N SER A 206 -2.51 4.35 8.85
CA SER A 206 -1.49 4.06 9.86
C SER A 206 -0.06 4.40 9.39
N CYS A 207 0.18 4.70 8.10
CA CYS A 207 1.48 5.12 7.58
C CYS A 207 1.83 6.56 7.97
N GLN A 208 1.63 6.93 9.23
CA GLN A 208 1.97 8.25 9.75
C GLN A 208 3.43 8.25 10.23
N PRO A 209 4.32 9.08 9.66
CA PRO A 209 5.67 9.24 10.21
C PRO A 209 5.61 9.95 11.57
N GLU A 210 6.59 9.67 12.41
CA GLU A 210 6.72 10.26 13.74
C GLU A 210 8.16 10.70 13.99
N GLY A 211 8.34 11.57 14.98
CA GLY A 211 9.66 12.07 15.40
C GLY A 211 10.45 12.66 14.23
N THR A 212 11.70 12.24 14.12
CA THR A 212 12.63 12.72 13.10
C THR A 212 12.35 12.15 11.70
N ALA A 213 11.52 11.10 11.57
CA ALA A 213 11.11 10.58 10.26
C ALA A 213 10.19 11.58 9.52
N CYS A 214 9.48 12.46 10.23
CA CYS A 214 8.59 13.45 9.66
C CYS A 214 9.29 14.40 8.68
N THR A 215 10.56 14.74 8.90
CA THR A 215 11.33 15.68 8.05
C THR A 215 12.17 14.96 6.99
N ASN A 216 12.13 13.62 6.96
CA ASN A 216 12.97 12.84 6.07
C ASN A 216 12.38 12.76 4.65
N HIS A 217 13.10 13.28 3.66
CA HIS A 217 12.65 13.32 2.26
C HIS A 217 12.40 11.93 1.65
N LEU A 218 13.16 10.90 2.05
CA LEU A 218 12.98 9.55 1.52
C LEU A 218 11.72 8.88 2.11
N VAL A 219 11.46 9.09 3.39
CA VAL A 219 10.21 8.68 4.04
C VAL A 219 9.02 9.38 3.38
N GLN A 220 9.11 10.69 3.21
CA GLN A 220 8.04 11.48 2.60
C GLN A 220 7.80 11.12 1.12
N TYR A 221 8.84 10.76 0.37
CA TYR A 221 8.68 10.22 -0.98
C TYR A 221 7.84 8.93 -0.99
N ALA A 222 8.14 8.00 -0.07
CA ALA A 222 7.40 6.76 0.03
C ALA A 222 5.97 6.98 0.58
N LEU A 223 5.78 7.90 1.52
CA LEU A 223 4.47 8.36 1.99
C LEU A 223 3.63 8.93 0.85
N ALA A 224 4.23 9.72 -0.06
CA ALA A 224 3.53 10.24 -1.23
C ALA A 224 3.04 9.10 -2.16
N LEU A 225 3.74 7.97 -2.26
CA LEU A 225 3.23 6.81 -3.00
C LEU A 225 1.98 6.23 -2.32
N VAL A 226 1.99 6.10 -1.00
CA VAL A 226 0.84 5.63 -0.20
C VAL A 226 -0.36 6.56 -0.37
N LEU A 227 -0.14 7.87 -0.25
CA LEU A 227 -1.20 8.87 -0.42
C LEU A 227 -1.79 8.88 -1.84
N LYS A 228 -1.02 8.56 -2.89
CA LYS A 228 -1.57 8.47 -4.26
C LYS A 228 -2.66 7.40 -4.39
N GLU A 229 -2.59 6.33 -3.60
CA GLU A 229 -3.54 5.22 -3.68
C GLU A 229 -4.80 5.44 -2.81
N SER A 230 -4.69 6.35 -1.84
CA SER A 230 -5.73 6.57 -0.82
C SER A 230 -7.11 6.92 -1.39
N PHE A 231 -7.15 7.75 -2.45
CA PHE A 231 -8.41 8.24 -3.00
C PHE A 231 -9.22 7.13 -3.67
N LYS A 232 -8.59 6.30 -4.50
CA LYS A 232 -9.31 5.22 -5.19
C LYS A 232 -9.76 4.13 -4.23
N ILE A 233 -8.97 3.83 -3.20
CA ILE A 233 -9.38 2.95 -2.10
C ILE A 233 -10.64 3.51 -1.41
N TYR A 234 -10.62 4.81 -1.05
CA TYR A 234 -11.76 5.48 -0.44
C TYR A 234 -13.00 5.47 -1.36
N CYS A 235 -12.85 5.80 -2.64
CA CYS A 235 -13.95 5.74 -3.62
C CYS A 235 -14.52 4.33 -3.74
N SER A 236 -13.67 3.30 -3.77
CA SER A 236 -14.11 1.90 -3.87
C SER A 236 -14.89 1.45 -2.64
N ILE A 237 -14.47 1.87 -1.44
CA ILE A 237 -15.25 1.63 -0.23
C ILE A 237 -16.59 2.34 -0.34
N ASN A 238 -16.60 3.63 -0.69
CA ASN A 238 -17.82 4.43 -0.78
C ASN A 238 -18.85 3.88 -1.77
N ASP A 239 -18.45 3.58 -3.00
CA ASP A 239 -19.34 2.97 -3.98
C ASP A 239 -19.90 1.63 -3.50
N GLY A 240 -19.07 0.85 -2.80
CA GLY A 240 -19.48 -0.40 -2.18
C GLY A 240 -20.45 -0.20 -1.02
N ILE A 241 -20.27 0.84 -0.19
CA ILE A 241 -21.24 1.20 0.86
C ILE A 241 -22.59 1.59 0.26
N ILE A 242 -22.62 2.35 -0.83
CA ILE A 242 -23.90 2.70 -1.46
C ILE A 242 -24.59 1.42 -1.98
N ASN A 243 -23.84 0.52 -2.63
CA ASN A 243 -24.39 -0.77 -3.10
C ASN A 243 -24.89 -1.64 -1.93
N LEU A 244 -24.14 -1.67 -0.83
CA LEU A 244 -24.49 -2.39 0.39
C LEU A 244 -25.80 -1.87 1.01
N VAL A 245 -25.99 -0.55 1.03
CA VAL A 245 -27.22 0.09 1.52
C VAL A 245 -28.40 -0.23 0.60
N ASP A 246 -28.20 -0.19 -0.72
CA ASP A 246 -29.23 -0.51 -1.70
C ASP A 246 -29.78 -1.95 -1.51
N MET A 247 -28.92 -2.89 -1.11
CA MET A 247 -29.30 -4.31 -0.88
C MET A 247 -29.73 -4.64 0.56
N TYR A 248 -29.51 -3.74 1.53
CA TYR A 248 -29.55 -4.06 2.97
C TYR A 248 -30.87 -4.70 3.45
N PHE A 249 -32.02 -4.19 2.99
CA PHE A 249 -33.33 -4.64 3.46
C PHE A 249 -33.72 -6.02 2.92
N ASP A 250 -33.06 -6.48 1.86
CA ASP A 250 -33.29 -7.79 1.25
C ASP A 250 -32.32 -8.86 1.78
N MET A 251 -31.35 -8.48 2.63
CA MET A 251 -30.35 -9.40 3.17
C MET A 251 -30.90 -10.36 4.23
N ALA A 252 -30.25 -11.52 4.34
CA ALA A 252 -30.43 -12.38 5.50
C ALA A 252 -29.95 -11.67 6.78
N LYS A 253 -30.55 -12.00 7.93
CA LYS A 253 -30.26 -11.34 9.22
C LYS A 253 -28.77 -11.27 9.55
N MET A 254 -28.04 -12.37 9.34
CA MET A 254 -26.60 -12.42 9.63
C MET A 254 -25.78 -11.49 8.72
N ASP A 255 -26.16 -11.40 7.45
CA ASP A 255 -25.48 -10.55 6.48
C ASP A 255 -25.83 -9.07 6.67
N ALA A 256 -27.08 -8.77 7.05
CA ALA A 256 -27.47 -7.42 7.46
C ALA A 256 -26.66 -6.93 8.69
N ILE A 257 -26.38 -7.81 9.66
CA ILE A 257 -25.54 -7.46 10.82
C ILE A 257 -24.10 -7.14 10.38
N LYS A 258 -23.51 -7.96 9.49
CA LYS A 258 -22.17 -7.68 8.93
C LYS A 258 -22.17 -6.36 8.14
N ALA A 259 -23.19 -6.15 7.32
CA ALA A 259 -23.34 -4.95 6.50
C ALA A 259 -23.41 -3.68 7.35
N LEU A 260 -24.18 -3.72 8.45
CA LEU A 260 -24.27 -2.61 9.41
C LEU A 260 -22.92 -2.28 10.04
N GLU A 261 -22.10 -3.28 10.38
CA GLU A 261 -20.76 -3.07 10.94
C GLU A 261 -19.81 -2.47 9.90
N ILE A 262 -19.81 -2.99 8.67
CA ILE A 262 -19.03 -2.46 7.54
C ILE A 262 -19.40 -0.99 7.30
N TYR A 263 -20.69 -0.68 7.26
CA TYR A 263 -21.21 0.67 7.10
C TYR A 263 -20.72 1.63 8.21
N LYS A 264 -20.86 1.23 9.48
CA LYS A 264 -20.42 2.06 10.62
C LYS A 264 -18.93 2.35 10.55
N ARG A 265 -18.13 1.34 10.21
CA ARG A 265 -16.67 1.50 10.04
C ARG A 265 -16.33 2.46 8.91
N ALA A 266 -17.07 2.47 7.80
CA ALA A 266 -16.79 3.38 6.69
C ALA A 266 -16.91 4.86 7.10
N GLY A 267 -17.92 5.21 7.91
CA GLY A 267 -18.06 6.56 8.46
C GLY A 267 -16.85 6.99 9.30
N GLN A 268 -16.41 6.12 10.23
CA GLN A 268 -15.23 6.39 11.06
C GLN A 268 -13.95 6.50 10.22
N GLN A 269 -13.80 5.69 9.18
CA GLN A 269 -12.63 5.71 8.31
C GLN A 269 -12.57 6.96 7.44
N ALA A 270 -13.72 7.51 7.01
CA ALA A 270 -13.77 8.78 6.28
C ALA A 270 -13.23 9.93 7.14
N GLU A 271 -13.65 10.02 8.40
CA GLU A 271 -13.15 11.03 9.35
C GLU A 271 -11.65 10.87 9.62
N LYS A 272 -11.19 9.64 9.87
CA LYS A 272 -9.76 9.33 10.08
C LYS A 272 -8.91 9.68 8.86
N LEU A 273 -9.40 9.40 7.65
CA LEU A 273 -8.70 9.73 6.42
C LEU A 273 -8.60 11.25 6.23
N SER A 274 -9.66 12.00 6.55
CA SER A 274 -9.64 13.46 6.53
C SER A 274 -8.58 14.01 7.49
N ALA A 275 -8.59 13.56 8.74
CA ALA A 275 -7.60 13.96 9.73
C ALA A 275 -6.16 13.59 9.30
N TYR A 276 -5.99 12.42 8.66
CA TYR A 276 -4.71 11.99 8.13
C TYR A 276 -4.21 12.88 6.98
N TYR A 277 -5.09 13.33 6.07
CA TYR A 277 -4.74 14.31 5.05
C TYR A 277 -4.34 15.65 5.68
N ASP A 278 -5.09 16.12 6.67
CA ASP A 278 -4.76 17.37 7.35
C ASP A 278 -3.42 17.29 8.08
N TYR A 279 -3.11 16.15 8.70
CA TYR A 279 -1.77 15.87 9.21
C TYR A 279 -0.71 15.95 8.09
N CYS A 280 -0.93 15.26 6.97
CA CYS A 280 0.05 15.20 5.86
C CYS A 280 0.26 16.54 5.16
N LYS A 281 -0.71 17.46 5.18
CA LYS A 281 -0.57 18.82 4.66
C LYS A 281 0.49 19.65 5.41
N ASN A 282 0.83 19.27 6.64
CA ASN A 282 1.88 19.91 7.42
C ASN A 282 3.29 19.38 7.11
N LEU A 283 3.42 18.40 6.20
CA LEU A 283 4.70 17.83 5.79
C LEU A 283 5.23 18.51 4.50
N GLU A 284 6.54 18.42 4.29
CA GLU A 284 7.20 19.00 3.10
C GLU A 284 6.65 18.47 1.76
N LEU A 285 6.19 17.22 1.72
CA LEU A 285 5.60 16.60 0.53
C LEU A 285 4.38 17.36 0.02
N ALA A 286 3.66 18.06 0.90
CA ALA A 286 2.46 18.82 0.56
C ALA A 286 2.74 19.92 -0.47
N LYS A 287 3.99 20.42 -0.54
CA LYS A 287 4.42 21.40 -1.55
C LYS A 287 4.29 20.88 -2.98
N THR A 288 4.32 19.55 -3.17
CA THR A 288 4.29 18.90 -4.49
C THR A 288 3.13 17.91 -4.65
N PHE A 289 2.42 17.62 -3.56
CA PHE A 289 1.33 16.65 -3.53
C PHE A 289 -0.02 17.35 -3.50
N GLN A 290 -0.91 16.97 -4.42
CA GLN A 290 -2.28 17.45 -4.43
C GLN A 290 -3.18 16.50 -3.64
N PHE A 291 -3.72 16.99 -2.53
CA PHE A 291 -4.63 16.21 -1.70
C PHE A 291 -6.03 16.15 -2.33
N PRO A 292 -6.62 14.95 -2.45
CA PRO A 292 -8.00 14.82 -2.91
C PRO A 292 -8.99 15.43 -1.92
N THR A 293 -10.03 16.07 -2.45
CA THR A 293 -11.18 16.47 -1.63
C THR A 293 -12.07 15.26 -1.39
N LEU A 294 -12.24 14.89 -0.12
CA LEU A 294 -13.21 13.87 0.27
C LEU A 294 -14.60 14.49 0.22
N SER A 295 -15.41 14.16 -0.79
CA SER A 295 -16.81 14.61 -0.80
C SER A 295 -17.59 13.94 0.32
N HIS A 296 -18.43 14.72 1.01
CA HIS A 296 -19.24 14.24 2.12
C HIS A 296 -20.31 13.25 1.65
N LEU A 297 -19.99 11.96 1.73
CA LEU A 297 -20.99 10.90 1.91
C LEU A 297 -21.67 11.00 3.29
N LEU A 298 -21.29 11.97 4.14
CA LEU A 298 -21.93 12.23 5.42
C LEU A 298 -23.45 12.45 5.29
N HIS A 299 -23.95 13.01 4.18
CA HIS A 299 -25.39 13.25 4.07
C HIS A 299 -26.20 11.96 3.90
N SER A 300 -25.78 11.05 3.01
CA SER A 300 -26.41 9.73 2.87
C SER A 300 -26.14 8.86 4.12
N LEU A 301 -24.99 9.01 4.76
CA LEU A 301 -24.67 8.31 6.00
C LEU A 301 -25.52 8.79 7.20
N GLN A 302 -25.82 10.09 7.28
CA GLN A 302 -26.69 10.66 8.30
C GLN A 302 -28.16 10.24 8.09
N LEU A 303 -28.62 10.23 6.83
CA LEU A 303 -29.96 9.78 6.47
C LEU A 303 -30.16 8.30 6.82
N TRP A 304 -29.22 7.42 6.47
CA TRP A 304 -29.37 6.00 6.78
C TRP A 304 -29.18 5.67 8.27
N LYS A 305 -28.33 6.40 9.00
CA LYS A 305 -28.29 6.29 10.46
C LYS A 305 -29.65 6.61 11.08
N SER A 306 -30.31 7.66 10.60
CA SER A 306 -31.68 7.99 11.04
C SER A 306 -32.70 6.91 10.67
N THR A 307 -32.60 6.30 9.48
CA THR A 307 -33.54 5.25 9.03
C THR A 307 -33.33 3.91 9.75
N SER A 308 -32.08 3.50 9.99
CA SER A 308 -31.74 2.26 10.68
C SER A 308 -32.04 2.32 12.19
N GLU A 309 -31.89 3.48 12.84
CA GLU A 309 -32.31 3.70 14.23
C GLU A 309 -33.84 3.67 14.39
N LYS A 310 -34.59 4.04 13.34
CA LYS A 310 -36.07 4.00 13.32
C LYS A 310 -36.65 2.61 13.00
N HIS A 311 -35.89 1.76 12.32
CA HIS A 311 -36.30 0.39 11.96
C HIS A 311 -35.25 -0.63 12.42
N PRO A 312 -35.12 -0.89 13.74
CA PRO A 312 -34.25 -1.95 14.24
C PRO A 312 -34.71 -3.30 13.66
N VAL A 313 -33.75 -4.19 13.37
CA VAL A 313 -33.95 -5.53 12.77
C VAL A 313 -34.63 -6.52 13.76
N SER A 314 -35.56 -6.05 14.58
CA SER A 314 -36.34 -6.86 15.50
C SER A 314 -37.78 -6.36 15.60
N ALA A 315 -38.62 -6.80 14.66
CA ALA A 315 -40.08 -6.95 14.85
C ALA A 315 -40.83 -7.65 13.68
N SER A 316 -40.16 -8.12 12.62
CA SER A 316 -40.88 -8.62 11.44
C SER A 316 -40.27 -9.87 10.79
N ARG A 317 -39.88 -10.87 11.58
CA ARG A 317 -39.68 -12.25 11.07
C ARG A 317 -39.92 -13.29 12.18
N GLU A 318 -41.05 -13.13 12.85
CA GLU A 318 -41.86 -14.23 13.37
C GLU A 318 -43.20 -14.12 12.67
N ARG A 319 -43.30 -14.65 11.46
CA ARG A 319 -44.54 -15.19 10.88
C ARG A 319 -44.23 -15.81 9.52
N VAL A 320 -44.47 -17.13 9.51
CA VAL A 320 -44.49 -18.12 8.42
C VAL A 320 -43.12 -18.55 7.91
#